data_AF-A0A958Q791-F1
#
_entry.id   AF-A0A958Q791-F1
#
_cell.length_a   1.000
_cell.length_b   1.000
_cell.length_c   1.000
_cell.angle_alpha   90.00
_cell.angle_beta   90.00
_cell.angle_gamma   90.00
#
_symmetry.space_group_name_H-M   'P 1'
#
loop_
_entity.id
_entity.type
_entity.pdbx_description
1 polymer ?
#
loop_
_entity_poly.entity_id
_entity_poly.type
_entity_poly.pdbx_seq_one_letter_code
_entity_poly.pdbx_strand_id
1 'polypeptide(L)'
;GNKNHPNKIALFWTLSTAIMSFLGAGVLGLAHTLPSVNLYTHGTLVTAMHGHLAFWGAYASLVLAIISYSMPLMTGRRLFDTRNGNLAFWLSNIGMLCMTAAFAVAGVGQVYLERIVGLDFMVAAKELHVHFFVLTIAGIVFTAGVLFYISDFLKYGLPSEEALGSEEKFEAVAG
;
A
#
# COMPACT_ATOMS: atom_id res chain seq x y z
N GLY A 1 11.81 26.28 -10.35
CA GLY A 1 11.88 24.85 -10.03
C GLY A 1 12.75 24.53 -8.82
N ASN A 2 12.53 25.19 -7.67
CA ASN A 2 13.02 24.69 -6.38
C ASN A 2 12.10 25.23 -5.27
N LYS A 3 10.94 24.61 -5.10
CA LYS A 3 10.04 24.88 -3.98
C LYS A 3 9.98 23.59 -3.19
N ASN A 4 10.89 23.43 -2.23
CA ASN A 4 10.83 22.33 -1.27
C ASN A 4 9.50 22.42 -0.53
N HIS A 5 8.53 21.60 -0.94
CA HIS A 5 7.26 21.54 -0.24
C HIS A 5 7.53 20.98 1.15
N PRO A 6 7.08 21.65 2.23
CA PRO A 6 7.42 21.23 3.58
C PRO A 6 6.95 19.81 3.85
N ASN A 7 5.78 19.41 3.33
CA ASN A 7 5.21 18.06 3.45
C ASN A 7 5.91 17.04 2.55
N LYS A 8 7.02 16.48 3.03
CA LYS A 8 7.77 15.43 2.32
C LYS A 8 7.04 14.09 2.33
N ILE A 9 6.32 13.79 3.41
CA ILE A 9 5.56 12.54 3.56
C ILE A 9 4.49 12.41 2.47
N ALA A 10 3.72 13.47 2.22
CA ALA A 10 2.71 13.48 1.15
C ALA A 10 3.33 13.29 -0.25
N LEU A 11 4.53 13.84 -0.48
CA LEU A 11 5.26 13.63 -1.73
C LEU A 11 5.72 12.18 -1.89
N PHE A 12 6.23 11.55 -0.83
CA PHE A 12 6.61 10.14 -0.85
C PHE A 12 5.43 9.23 -1.13
N TRP A 13 4.29 9.45 -0.50
CA TRP A 13 3.07 8.69 -0.77
C TRP A 13 2.57 8.87 -2.20
N THR A 14 2.58 10.11 -2.73
CA THR A 14 2.18 10.37 -4.12
C THR A 14 3.12 9.69 -5.12
N LEU A 15 4.43 9.77 -4.92
CA LEU A 15 5.41 9.13 -5.80
C LEU A 15 5.30 7.60 -5.73
N SER A 16 5.17 7.05 -4.53
CA SER A 16 4.95 5.61 -4.31
C SER A 16 3.68 5.13 -5.01
N THR A 17 2.59 5.89 -4.94
CA THR A 17 1.34 5.59 -5.66
C THR A 17 1.58 5.45 -7.16
N ALA A 18 2.26 6.42 -7.77
CA ALA A 18 2.54 6.37 -9.21
C ALA A 18 3.37 5.13 -9.59
N ILE A 19 4.43 4.83 -8.83
CA ILE A 19 5.32 3.69 -9.10
C ILE A 19 4.60 2.36 -8.87
N MET A 20 3.94 2.19 -7.72
CA MET A 20 3.28 0.95 -7.36
C MET A 20 2.04 0.67 -8.21
N SER A 21 1.29 1.70 -8.60
CA SER A 21 0.19 1.56 -9.55
C SER A 21 0.69 1.08 -10.91
N PHE A 22 1.78 1.66 -11.43
CA PHE A 22 2.38 1.22 -12.69
C PHE A 22 2.86 -0.24 -12.63
N LEU A 23 3.54 -0.63 -11.54
CA LEU A 23 4.01 -2.01 -11.39
C LEU A 23 2.86 -3.00 -11.16
N GLY A 24 1.96 -2.70 -10.23
CA GLY A 24 0.85 -3.56 -9.86
C GLY A 24 -0.21 -3.67 -10.94
N ALA A 25 -0.79 -2.54 -11.36
CA ALA A 25 -1.85 -2.52 -12.35
C ALA A 25 -1.32 -2.66 -13.78
N GLY A 26 -0.21 -1.97 -14.11
CA GLY A 26 0.38 -1.99 -15.45
C GLY A 26 1.12 -3.29 -15.74
N VAL A 27 2.29 -3.48 -15.11
CA VAL A 27 3.21 -4.58 -15.44
C VAL A 27 2.64 -5.94 -15.04
N LEU A 28 2.26 -6.12 -13.78
CA LEU A 28 1.75 -7.41 -13.29
C LEU A 28 0.37 -7.75 -13.85
N GLY A 29 -0.47 -6.74 -14.10
CA GLY A 29 -1.75 -6.92 -14.78
C GLY A 29 -1.57 -7.40 -16.21
N LEU A 30 -0.67 -6.75 -16.98
CA LEU A 30 -0.35 -7.17 -18.34
C LEU A 30 0.24 -8.59 -18.38
N ALA A 31 1.06 -8.96 -17.39
CA ALA A 31 1.73 -10.25 -17.35
C ALA A 31 0.80 -11.47 -17.36
N HIS A 32 -0.46 -11.33 -16.90
CA HIS A 32 -1.42 -12.44 -16.88
C HIS A 32 -2.76 -12.12 -17.57
N THR A 33 -2.88 -11.00 -18.29
CA THR A 33 -4.12 -10.65 -19.02
C THR A 33 -4.23 -11.37 -20.38
N LEU A 34 -3.07 -11.73 -20.98
CA LEU A 34 -3.05 -12.42 -22.27
C LEU A 34 -3.77 -13.77 -22.18
N PRO A 35 -4.72 -14.10 -23.08
CA PRO A 35 -5.50 -15.33 -22.99
C PRO A 35 -4.65 -16.61 -22.93
N SER A 36 -3.52 -16.63 -23.64
CA SER A 36 -2.57 -17.75 -23.63
C SER A 36 -1.90 -17.99 -22.28
N VAL A 37 -1.71 -16.94 -21.49
CA VAL A 37 -1.14 -17.02 -20.14
C VAL A 37 -2.24 -17.23 -19.11
N ASN A 38 -3.34 -16.49 -19.23
CA ASN A 38 -4.47 -16.53 -18.32
C ASN A 38 -5.10 -17.93 -18.25
N LEU A 39 -5.06 -18.72 -19.33
CA LEU A 39 -5.50 -20.11 -19.30
C LEU A 39 -4.89 -20.92 -18.14
N TYR A 40 -3.63 -20.63 -17.79
CA TYR A 40 -2.89 -21.33 -16.73
C TYR A 40 -2.93 -20.56 -15.41
N THR A 41 -2.84 -19.23 -15.45
CA THR A 41 -2.72 -18.40 -14.25
C THR A 41 -4.06 -17.99 -13.64
N HIS A 42 -5.18 -18.21 -14.33
CA HIS A 42 -6.50 -17.85 -13.83
C HIS A 42 -6.86 -18.61 -12.55
N GLY A 43 -7.28 -17.87 -11.54
CA GLY A 43 -7.67 -18.42 -10.23
C GLY A 43 -6.49 -18.97 -9.41
N THR A 44 -5.28 -18.48 -9.66
CA THR A 44 -4.07 -18.86 -8.90
C THR A 44 -3.55 -17.70 -8.05
N LEU A 45 -2.52 -17.95 -7.25
CA LEU A 45 -1.85 -16.91 -6.45
C LEU A 45 -1.21 -15.80 -7.31
N VAL A 46 -1.04 -16.00 -8.63
CA VAL A 46 -0.64 -14.95 -9.58
C VAL A 46 -1.69 -13.83 -9.65
N THR A 47 -2.98 -14.17 -9.59
CA THR A 47 -4.06 -13.18 -9.51
C THR A 47 -4.01 -12.43 -8.18
N ALA A 48 -3.71 -13.13 -7.08
CA ALA A 48 -3.56 -12.50 -5.76
C ALA A 48 -2.37 -11.53 -5.70
N MET A 49 -1.22 -11.90 -6.28
CA MET A 49 -0.05 -11.03 -6.46
C MET A 49 -0.47 -9.68 -7.09
N HIS A 50 -1.12 -9.73 -8.25
CA HIS A 50 -1.53 -8.53 -8.97
C HIS A 50 -2.55 -7.72 -8.16
N GLY A 51 -3.59 -8.39 -7.64
CA GLY A 51 -4.67 -7.71 -6.93
C GLY A 51 -4.17 -6.89 -5.73
N HIS A 52 -3.26 -7.45 -4.94
CA HIS A 52 -2.74 -6.75 -3.76
C HIS A 52 -1.91 -5.51 -4.15
N LEU A 53 -0.93 -5.65 -5.07
CA LEU A 53 -0.08 -4.52 -5.44
C LEU A 53 -0.87 -3.46 -6.21
N ALA A 54 -1.76 -3.86 -7.11
CA ALA A 54 -2.59 -2.93 -7.88
C ALA A 54 -3.55 -2.16 -6.97
N PHE A 55 -4.24 -2.84 -6.06
CA PHE A 55 -5.18 -2.18 -5.15
C PHE A 55 -4.46 -1.24 -4.18
N TRP A 56 -3.34 -1.69 -3.63
CA TRP A 56 -2.51 -0.86 -2.75
C TRP A 56 -1.96 0.36 -3.47
N GLY A 57 -1.30 0.16 -4.61
CA GLY A 57 -0.58 1.21 -5.33
C GLY A 57 -1.49 2.21 -6.04
N ALA A 58 -2.68 1.82 -6.49
CA ALA A 58 -3.59 2.74 -7.18
C ALA A 58 -4.55 3.46 -6.22
N TYR A 59 -5.10 2.74 -5.24
CA TYR A 59 -6.20 3.25 -4.43
C TYR A 59 -5.77 3.57 -3.00
N ALA A 60 -5.25 2.58 -2.26
CA ALA A 60 -4.97 2.77 -0.84
C ALA A 60 -3.87 3.83 -0.62
N SER A 61 -2.75 3.74 -1.33
CA SER A 61 -1.64 4.70 -1.19
C SER A 61 -2.04 6.12 -1.64
N LEU A 62 -2.94 6.26 -2.62
CA LEU A 62 -3.45 7.55 -3.06
C LEU A 62 -4.29 8.21 -1.97
N VAL A 63 -5.19 7.45 -1.34
CA VAL A 63 -6.00 7.95 -0.23
C VAL A 63 -5.10 8.38 0.93
N LEU A 64 -4.10 7.58 1.29
CA LEU A 64 -3.12 7.93 2.32
C LEU A 64 -2.27 9.16 1.94
N ALA A 65 -1.96 9.34 0.66
CA ALA A 65 -1.27 10.54 0.17
C ALA A 65 -2.12 11.80 0.40
N ILE A 66 -3.40 11.75 0.03
CA ILE A 66 -4.34 12.86 0.19
C ILE A 66 -4.54 13.17 1.67
N ILE A 67 -4.76 12.17 2.52
CA ILE A 67 -4.90 12.37 3.97
C ILE A 67 -3.62 13.00 4.56
N SER A 68 -2.45 12.50 4.18
CA SER A 68 -1.17 13.03 4.65
C SER A 68 -0.93 14.46 4.20
N TYR A 69 -1.51 14.87 3.06
CA TYR A 69 -1.46 16.23 2.55
C TYR A 69 -2.43 17.17 3.28
N SER A 70 -3.70 16.75 3.45
CA SER A 70 -4.77 17.59 3.98
C SER A 70 -4.76 17.70 5.51
N MET A 71 -4.40 16.64 6.23
CA MET A 71 -4.48 16.59 7.70
C MET A 71 -3.68 17.72 8.38
N PRO A 72 -2.42 18.04 7.99
CA PRO A 72 -1.69 19.16 8.59
C PRO A 72 -2.33 20.53 8.34
N LEU A 73 -3.04 20.70 7.22
CA LEU A 73 -3.72 21.94 6.86
C LEU A 73 -5.02 22.11 7.66
N MET A 74 -5.77 21.03 7.84
CA MET A 74 -7.05 21.04 8.57
C MET A 74 -6.87 21.11 10.09
N THR A 75 -5.82 20.50 10.62
CA THR A 75 -5.60 20.42 12.08
C THR A 75 -4.74 21.56 12.62
N GLY A 76 -4.17 22.41 11.75
CA GLY A 76 -3.17 23.43 12.11
C GLY A 76 -1.81 22.85 12.54
N ARG A 77 -1.67 21.53 12.65
CA ARG A 77 -0.45 20.86 13.12
C ARG A 77 0.43 20.51 11.92
N ARG A 78 1.49 21.30 11.72
CA ARG A 78 2.48 21.20 10.63
C ARG A 78 3.40 19.96 10.72
N LEU A 79 2.81 18.76 10.77
CA LEU A 79 3.48 17.47 10.94
C LEU A 79 4.00 16.93 9.60
N PHE A 80 4.96 17.66 9.05
CA PHE A 80 5.41 17.44 7.68
C PHE A 80 6.55 16.41 7.55
N ASP A 81 7.17 16.03 8.66
CA ASP A 81 8.26 15.06 8.74
C ASP A 81 8.30 14.41 10.14
N THR A 82 7.47 13.38 10.35
CA THR A 82 7.45 12.62 11.61
C THR A 82 8.13 11.27 11.43
N ARG A 83 8.85 10.81 12.46
CA ARG A 83 9.46 9.47 12.47
C ARG A 83 8.41 8.37 12.24
N ASN A 84 7.23 8.53 12.83
CA ASN A 84 6.13 7.58 12.69
C ASN A 84 5.54 7.57 11.28
N GLY A 85 5.38 8.73 10.64
CA GLY A 85 4.91 8.82 9.25
C GLY A 85 5.90 8.21 8.24
N ASN A 86 7.20 8.41 8.47
CA ASN A 86 8.24 7.74 7.67
C ASN A 86 8.26 6.21 7.89
N LEU A 87 8.17 5.75 9.14
CA LEU A 87 8.08 4.31 9.45
C LEU A 87 6.83 3.68 8.84
N ALA A 88 5.69 4.36 8.94
CA ALA A 88 4.44 3.92 8.33
C ALA A 88 4.61 3.71 6.82
N PHE A 89 5.14 4.72 6.12
CA PHE A 89 5.41 4.66 4.69
C PHE A 89 6.34 3.51 4.31
N TRP A 90 7.50 3.39 4.97
CA TRP A 90 8.49 2.38 4.58
C TRP A 90 8.02 0.96 4.90
N LEU A 91 7.48 0.72 6.09
CA LEU A 91 7.03 -0.60 6.49
C LEU A 91 5.85 -1.08 5.64
N SER A 92 4.89 -0.22 5.33
CA SER A 92 3.76 -0.60 4.47
C SER A 92 4.21 -0.89 3.04
N ASN A 93 5.06 -0.06 2.46
CA ASN A 93 5.49 -0.26 1.07
C ASN A 93 6.43 -1.46 0.91
N ILE A 94 7.40 -1.62 1.81
CA ILE A 94 8.28 -2.80 1.81
C ILE A 94 7.47 -4.07 2.08
N GLY A 95 6.57 -4.05 3.06
CA GLY A 95 5.68 -5.17 3.37
C GLY A 95 4.83 -5.58 2.17
N MET A 96 4.24 -4.62 1.46
CA MET A 96 3.44 -4.88 0.25
C MET A 96 4.29 -5.47 -0.89
N LEU A 97 5.50 -4.95 -1.12
CA LEU A 97 6.41 -5.50 -2.14
C LEU A 97 6.85 -6.93 -1.80
N CYS A 98 7.22 -7.19 -0.55
CA CYS A 98 7.59 -8.53 -0.10
C CYS A 98 6.42 -9.51 -0.20
N MET A 99 5.21 -9.08 0.16
CA MET A 99 3.99 -9.87 0.01
C MET A 99 3.70 -10.20 -1.46
N THR A 100 3.82 -9.21 -2.33
CA THR A 100 3.64 -9.38 -3.77
C THR A 100 4.65 -10.36 -4.35
N ALA A 101 5.91 -10.26 -3.94
CA ALA A 101 6.96 -11.19 -4.35
C ALA A 101 6.69 -12.62 -3.84
N ALA A 102 6.24 -12.78 -2.60
CA ALA A 102 5.87 -14.08 -2.05
C ALA A 102 4.71 -14.72 -2.83
N PHE A 103 3.67 -13.94 -3.15
CA PHE A 103 2.58 -14.40 -4.02
C PHE A 103 3.06 -14.71 -5.44
N ALA A 104 4.00 -13.95 -5.99
CA ALA A 104 4.55 -14.20 -7.32
C ALA A 104 5.22 -15.57 -7.41
N VAL A 105 6.13 -15.87 -6.47
CA VAL A 105 6.85 -17.14 -6.44
C VAL A 105 5.89 -18.29 -6.14
N ALA A 106 5.00 -18.13 -5.17
CA ALA A 106 3.99 -19.14 -4.85
C ALA A 106 3.03 -19.41 -6.02
N GLY A 107 2.64 -18.36 -6.76
CA GLY A 107 1.74 -18.46 -7.90
C GLY A 107 2.38 -19.13 -9.10
N VAL A 108 3.63 -18.82 -9.42
CA VAL A 108 4.38 -19.54 -10.47
C VAL A 108 4.53 -21.02 -10.08
N GLY A 109 4.85 -21.29 -8.81
CA GLY A 109 4.92 -22.65 -8.28
C GLY A 109 3.57 -23.38 -8.38
N GLN A 110 2.47 -22.72 -8.03
CA GLN A 110 1.11 -23.27 -8.13
C GLN A 110 0.76 -23.61 -9.58
N VAL A 111 1.00 -22.70 -10.51
CA VAL A 111 0.74 -22.92 -11.94
C VAL A 111 1.53 -24.13 -12.44
N TYR A 112 2.82 -24.24 -12.06
CA TYR A 112 3.65 -25.36 -12.47
C TYR A 112 3.12 -26.70 -11.90
N LEU A 113 2.86 -26.76 -10.59
CA LEU A 113 2.46 -28.00 -9.91
C LEU A 113 1.03 -28.43 -10.26
N GLU A 114 0.07 -27.52 -10.29
CA GLU A 114 -1.34 -27.84 -10.51
C GLU A 114 -1.72 -27.91 -11.99
N ARG A 115 -1.17 -27.02 -12.84
CA ARG A 115 -1.59 -26.91 -14.24
C ARG A 115 -0.71 -27.66 -15.21
N ILE A 116 0.60 -27.73 -14.95
CA ILE A 116 1.55 -28.41 -15.85
C ILE A 116 1.77 -29.85 -15.40
N VAL A 117 2.08 -30.07 -14.12
CA VAL A 117 2.31 -31.42 -13.57
C VAL A 117 0.98 -32.15 -13.27
N GLY A 118 -0.08 -31.41 -12.94
CA GLY A 118 -1.41 -31.99 -12.70
C GLY A 118 -1.60 -32.55 -11.29
N LEU A 119 -0.86 -32.04 -10.30
CA LEU A 119 -1.07 -32.42 -8.89
C LEU A 119 -2.42 -31.90 -8.38
N ASP A 120 -2.98 -32.61 -7.40
CA ASP A 120 -4.15 -32.13 -6.66
C ASP A 120 -3.80 -30.87 -5.86
N PHE A 121 -4.78 -29.98 -5.72
CA PHE A 121 -4.66 -28.70 -5.02
C PHE A 121 -4.05 -28.84 -3.62
N MET A 122 -4.51 -29.84 -2.84
CA MET A 122 -4.02 -29.98 -1.47
C MET A 122 -2.56 -30.44 -1.41
N VAL A 123 -2.11 -31.20 -2.40
CA VAL A 123 -0.71 -31.62 -2.51
C VAL A 123 0.16 -30.43 -2.92
N ALA A 124 -0.24 -29.70 -3.97
CA ALA A 124 0.48 -28.52 -4.43
C ALA A 124 0.58 -27.43 -3.34
N ALA A 125 -0.52 -27.17 -2.62
CA ALA A 125 -0.55 -26.22 -1.52
C ALA A 125 0.41 -26.61 -0.37
N LYS A 126 0.53 -27.91 -0.08
CA LYS A 126 1.46 -28.42 0.92
C LYS A 126 2.92 -28.22 0.52
N GLU A 127 3.27 -28.43 -0.75
CA GLU A 127 4.62 -28.15 -1.25
C GLU A 127 4.95 -26.64 -1.20
N LEU A 128 3.95 -25.79 -1.39
CA LEU A 128 4.11 -24.34 -1.36
C LEU A 128 4.08 -23.72 0.05
N HIS A 129 3.91 -24.51 1.12
CA HIS A 129 3.71 -24.02 2.49
C HIS A 129 4.77 -23.01 2.96
N VAL A 130 6.03 -23.18 2.53
CA VAL A 130 7.13 -22.27 2.89
C VAL A 130 6.88 -20.84 2.39
N HIS A 131 6.24 -20.68 1.23
CA HIS A 131 5.92 -19.37 0.68
C HIS A 131 4.77 -18.70 1.45
N PHE A 132 3.81 -19.47 1.97
CA PHE A 132 2.75 -18.94 2.84
C PHE A 132 3.30 -18.45 4.18
N PHE A 133 4.37 -19.05 4.69
CA PHE A 133 5.05 -18.55 5.88
C PHE A 133 5.72 -17.19 5.61
N VAL A 134 6.46 -17.05 4.51
CA VAL A 134 7.06 -15.76 4.09
C VAL A 134 5.98 -14.70 3.86
N LEU A 135 4.86 -15.09 3.23
CA LEU A 135 3.70 -14.23 3.04
C LEU A 135 3.15 -13.70 4.37
N THR A 136 3.06 -14.56 5.38
CA THR A 136 2.56 -14.18 6.72
C THR A 136 3.49 -13.15 7.36
N ILE A 137 4.81 -13.34 7.28
CA ILE A 137 5.78 -12.37 7.78
C ILE A 137 5.64 -11.02 7.05
N ALA A 138 5.55 -11.05 5.72
CA ALA A 138 5.36 -9.82 4.93
C ALA A 138 4.05 -9.10 5.30
N GLY A 139 2.98 -9.85 5.55
CA GLY A 139 1.71 -9.34 6.05
C GLY A 139 1.86 -8.65 7.42
N ILE A 140 2.60 -9.24 8.36
CA ILE A 140 2.85 -8.64 9.67
C ILE A 140 3.62 -7.31 9.54
N VAL A 141 4.65 -7.26 8.68
CA VAL A 141 5.42 -6.04 8.41
C VAL A 141 4.52 -4.95 7.82
N PHE A 142 3.68 -5.32 6.85
CA PHE A 142 2.70 -4.42 6.25
C PHE A 142 1.72 -3.87 7.30
N THR A 143 1.11 -4.75 8.10
CA THR A 143 0.17 -4.38 9.16
C THR A 143 0.82 -3.46 10.19
N ALA A 144 2.07 -3.72 10.59
CA ALA A 144 2.80 -2.84 11.50
C ALA A 144 2.94 -1.42 10.93
N GLY A 145 3.26 -1.29 9.62
CA GLY A 145 3.31 0.00 8.95
C GLY A 145 1.98 0.75 8.96
N VAL A 146 0.87 0.05 8.68
CA VAL A 146 -0.48 0.63 8.73
C VAL A 146 -0.84 1.06 10.16
N LEU A 147 -0.48 0.28 11.18
CA LEU A 147 -0.73 0.63 12.58
C LEU A 147 0.04 1.89 12.99
N PHE A 148 1.27 2.09 12.52
CA PHE A 148 1.99 3.35 12.73
C PHE A 148 1.26 4.53 12.07
N TYR A 149 0.72 4.35 10.86
CA TYR A 149 -0.06 5.38 10.19
C TYR A 149 -1.32 5.76 10.99
N ILE A 150 -2.10 4.75 11.41
CA ILE A 150 -3.33 4.95 12.18
C ILE A 150 -3.03 5.62 13.52
N SER A 151 -1.96 5.20 14.20
CA SER A 151 -1.56 5.78 15.49
C SER A 151 -1.19 7.27 15.34
N ASP A 152 -0.50 7.63 14.26
CA ASP A 152 -0.17 9.02 13.94
C ASP A 152 -1.45 9.82 13.65
N PHE A 153 -2.34 9.27 12.83
CA PHE A 153 -3.63 9.88 12.49
C PHE A 153 -4.50 10.13 13.73
N LEU A 154 -4.62 9.15 14.64
CA LEU A 154 -5.42 9.32 15.85
C LEU A 154 -4.83 10.35 16.82
N LYS A 155 -3.51 10.40 16.94
CA LYS A 155 -2.83 11.35 17.85
C LYS A 155 -2.92 12.79 17.35
N TYR A 156 -2.92 12.97 16.04
CA TYR A 156 -2.80 14.28 15.41
C TYR A 156 -4.03 14.73 14.63
N GLY A 157 -5.06 13.90 14.52
CA GLY A 157 -6.28 14.18 13.75
C GLY A 157 -7.23 15.20 14.39
N LEU A 158 -7.07 15.53 15.68
CA LEU A 158 -7.86 16.58 16.32
C LEU A 158 -7.26 17.97 16.02
N PRO A 159 -8.11 18.97 15.69
CA PRO A 159 -7.67 20.33 15.43
C PRO A 159 -6.95 20.93 16.66
N SER A 160 -5.88 21.69 16.43
CA SER A 160 -5.24 22.46 17.49
C SER A 160 -6.05 23.71 17.84
N GLU A 161 -5.81 24.25 19.04
CA GLU A 161 -6.32 25.57 19.45
C GLU A 161 -6.03 26.67 18.42
N GLU A 162 -4.91 26.56 17.70
CA GLU A 162 -4.53 27.49 16.62
C GLU A 162 -5.46 27.38 15.39
N ALA A 163 -5.95 26.18 15.09
CA ALA A 163 -6.96 25.97 14.05
C ALA A 163 -8.33 26.50 14.49
N LEU A 164 -8.73 26.23 15.73
CA LEU A 164 -10.00 26.71 16.30
C LEU A 164 -10.06 28.24 16.40
N GLY A 165 -8.99 28.88 16.85
CA GLY A 165 -8.90 30.35 16.92
C GLY A 165 -8.84 31.05 15.55
N SER A 166 -8.53 30.32 14.47
CA SER A 166 -8.65 30.83 13.11
C SER A 166 -10.08 30.82 12.59
N GLU A 167 -10.90 29.88 13.07
CA GLU A 167 -12.32 29.75 12.78
C GLU A 167 -13.12 30.88 13.45
N GLU A 168 -12.89 31.13 14.75
CA GLU A 168 -13.48 32.27 15.46
C GLU A 168 -13.15 33.62 14.81
N LYS A 169 -11.90 33.80 14.35
CA LYS A 169 -11.50 35.02 13.63
C LYS A 169 -12.16 35.15 12.26
N PHE A 170 -12.44 34.04 11.60
CA PHE A 170 -13.13 34.04 10.32
C PHE A 170 -14.61 34.38 10.51
N GLU A 171 -15.27 33.79 11.51
CA GLU A 171 -16.65 34.11 11.88
C GLU A 171 -16.81 35.57 12.33
N ALA A 172 -15.86 36.09 13.12
CA ALA A 172 -15.87 37.49 13.59
C ALA A 172 -15.66 38.54 12.48
N VAL A 173 -15.16 38.14 11.30
CA VAL A 173 -14.97 39.01 10.13
C VAL A 173 -16.08 38.83 9.09
N ALA A 174 -16.80 37.70 9.14
CA ALA A 174 -17.89 37.35 8.23
C ALA A 174 -19.28 37.78 8.73
N GLY A 175 -19.40 38.22 9.99
CA GLY A 175 -20.60 38.86 10.56
C GLY A 175 -20.55 40.38 10.51
#